data_AF-A0A962D565-F1
#
_entry.id   AF-A0A962D565-F1
#
_cell.length_a   1.000
_cell.length_b   1.000
_cell.length_c   1.000
_cell.angle_alpha   90.00
_cell.angle_beta   90.00
_cell.angle_gamma   90.00
#
_symmetry.space_group_name_H-M   'P 1'
#
loop_
_entity.id
_entity.type
_entity.pdbx_description
1 polymer ?
#
loop_
_entity_poly.entity_id
_entity_poly.type
_entity_poly.pdbx_seq_one_letter_code
_entity_poly.pdbx_strand_id
1 'polypeptide(L)'
;QNLAASGRVAGGTGAQIGALVGAQYLVTGQVSAYEENTKSTGGGISFRGLSVGGKSESAYLAIDLRVIDTTTGEIAYTRTVEGTSKGSGISLGVHRGGFGGSLASENNTPAGKAIRAALVEATDYLECVMVTQSRRCMNEYDAKDDRRRDKTRSAIDLDD
;
A
#
# COMPACT_ATOMS: atom_id res chain seq x y z
N GLN A 1 -40.25 16.15 -0.98
CA GLN A 1 -40.00 17.14 -2.04
C GLN A 1 -38.62 16.84 -2.61
N ASN A 2 -38.56 16.46 -3.90
CA ASN A 2 -37.45 15.71 -4.51
C ASN A 2 -36.26 16.62 -4.88
N LEU A 3 -35.07 16.33 -4.32
CA LEU A 3 -33.80 16.98 -4.67
C LEU A 3 -33.35 16.65 -6.11
N ALA A 4 -33.80 15.51 -6.65
CA ALA A 4 -33.57 15.08 -8.04
C ALA A 4 -34.23 15.98 -9.09
N ALA A 5 -35.25 16.77 -8.71
CA ALA A 5 -35.91 17.71 -9.62
C ALA A 5 -35.17 19.05 -9.78
N SER A 6 -34.12 19.30 -8.99
CA SER A 6 -33.46 20.62 -8.93
C SER A 6 -32.32 20.82 -9.94
N GLY A 7 -32.05 19.85 -10.83
CA GLY A 7 -31.07 20.03 -11.90
C GLY A 7 -29.62 20.24 -11.43
N ARG A 8 -29.29 19.92 -10.17
CA ARG A 8 -27.94 20.06 -9.59
C ARG A 8 -27.02 18.86 -9.85
N VAL A 9 -27.42 17.93 -10.70
CA VAL A 9 -26.63 16.75 -11.07
C VAL A 9 -26.38 16.82 -12.57
N ALA A 10 -25.12 16.77 -12.99
CA ALA A 10 -24.75 16.75 -14.41
C ALA A 10 -25.39 15.54 -15.11
N GLY A 11 -26.08 15.80 -16.22
CA GLY A 11 -26.75 14.76 -17.00
C GLY A 11 -25.76 13.66 -17.42
N GLY A 12 -25.98 12.44 -16.92
CA GLY A 12 -25.16 11.27 -17.23
C GLY A 12 -24.39 10.67 -16.04
N THR A 13 -24.31 11.35 -14.89
CA THR A 13 -23.67 10.79 -13.67
C THR A 13 -24.68 10.29 -12.64
N GLY A 14 -25.98 10.36 -12.92
CA GLY A 14 -26.98 9.67 -12.12
C GLY A 14 -26.81 8.18 -12.36
N ALA A 15 -26.15 7.48 -11.41
CA ALA A 15 -26.12 6.02 -11.42
C ALA A 15 -27.54 5.51 -11.69
N GLN A 16 -27.70 4.64 -12.68
CA GLN A 16 -29.01 4.07 -12.99
C GLN A 16 -29.52 3.34 -11.75
N ILE A 17 -30.43 3.98 -11.02
CA ILE A 17 -31.08 3.43 -9.83
C ILE A 17 -31.89 2.22 -10.33
N GLY A 18 -31.38 1.01 -10.08
CA GLY A 18 -32.07 -0.23 -10.42
C GLY A 18 -31.23 -1.39 -10.97
N ALA A 19 -29.93 -1.22 -11.25
CA ALA A 19 -29.10 -2.30 -11.82
C ALA A 19 -27.80 -2.64 -11.04
N LEU A 20 -27.56 -2.00 -9.90
CA LEU A 20 -26.49 -2.39 -8.97
C LEU A 20 -27.15 -3.22 -7.86
N VAL A 21 -26.84 -4.51 -7.81
CA VAL A 21 -27.21 -5.44 -6.72
C VAL A 21 -26.99 -4.74 -5.36
N GLY A 22 -27.94 -4.89 -4.42
CA GLY A 22 -28.12 -4.15 -3.16
C GLY A 22 -26.93 -4.00 -2.18
N ALA A 23 -25.82 -3.43 -2.65
CA ALA A 23 -24.68 -3.06 -1.83
C ALA A 23 -24.97 -1.75 -1.10
N GLN A 24 -24.95 -1.78 0.23
CA GLN A 24 -25.16 -0.62 1.09
C GLN A 24 -23.96 0.34 1.09
N TYR A 25 -22.77 -0.17 0.77
CA TYR A 25 -21.53 0.59 0.74
C TYR A 25 -20.71 0.28 -0.51
N LEU A 26 -20.09 1.32 -1.07
CA LEU A 26 -19.09 1.25 -2.13
C LEU A 26 -17.72 1.56 -1.52
N VAL A 27 -16.79 0.60 -1.58
CA VAL A 27 -15.40 0.80 -1.16
C VAL A 27 -14.57 1.15 -2.40
N THR A 28 -13.90 2.29 -2.35
CA THR A 28 -12.97 2.75 -3.38
C THR A 28 -11.58 2.89 -2.78
N GLY A 29 -10.55 2.62 -3.57
CA GLY A 29 -9.16 2.74 -3.17
C GLY A 29 -8.33 3.37 -4.28
N GLN A 30 -7.50 4.36 -3.93
CA GLN A 30 -6.55 4.99 -4.84
C GLN A 30 -5.13 4.73 -4.33
N VAL A 31 -4.21 4.34 -5.21
CA VAL A 31 -2.78 4.33 -4.88
C VAL A 31 -2.29 5.77 -4.83
N SER A 32 -1.89 6.24 -3.64
CA SER A 32 -1.42 7.61 -3.40
C SER A 32 0.10 7.73 -3.39
N ALA A 33 0.82 6.65 -3.08
CA ALA A 33 2.27 6.59 -3.21
C ALA A 33 2.72 5.17 -3.59
N TYR A 34 3.77 5.09 -4.41
CA TYR A 34 4.46 3.85 -4.72
C TYR A 34 5.95 4.15 -4.86
N GLU A 35 6.78 3.42 -4.14
CA GLU A 35 8.23 3.55 -4.21
C GLU A 35 8.88 2.17 -4.19
N GLU A 36 9.82 1.94 -5.09
CA GLU A 36 10.60 0.72 -5.15
C GLU A 36 12.08 1.08 -5.09
N ASN A 37 12.73 0.62 -4.03
CA ASN A 37 14.11 0.90 -3.74
C ASN A 37 14.92 -0.38 -3.83
N THR A 38 15.87 -0.43 -4.76
CA THR A 38 16.85 -1.51 -4.83
C THR A 38 18.21 -0.97 -4.41
N LYS A 39 18.69 -1.43 -3.26
CA LYS A 39 20.05 -1.16 -2.77
C LYS A 39 20.90 -2.38 -3.06
N SER A 40 21.68 -2.30 -4.13
CA SER A 40 22.80 -3.20 -4.33
C SER A 40 23.93 -2.75 -3.42
N THR A 41 24.33 -3.60 -2.45
CA THR A 41 25.55 -3.32 -1.68
C THR A 41 26.71 -3.58 -2.62
N GLY A 42 27.14 -2.54 -3.35
CA GLY A 42 28.21 -2.61 -4.37
C GLY A 42 29.59 -3.01 -3.83
N GLY A 43 29.72 -3.27 -2.52
CA GLY A 43 30.91 -3.81 -1.88
C GLY A 43 30.80 -5.32 -1.72
N GLY A 44 30.98 -6.07 -2.81
CA GLY A 44 31.16 -7.52 -2.72
C GLY A 44 32.57 -7.86 -2.27
N ILE A 45 32.73 -8.79 -1.32
CA ILE A 45 34.06 -9.29 -0.95
C ILE A 45 34.56 -10.13 -2.13
N SER A 46 35.66 -9.68 -2.74
CA SER A 46 36.29 -10.35 -3.88
C SER A 46 37.63 -10.93 -3.42
N PHE A 47 37.74 -12.25 -3.36
CA PHE A 47 38.97 -12.93 -2.94
C PHE A 47 39.31 -14.08 -3.89
N ARG A 48 40.51 -14.05 -4.46
CA ARG A 48 41.04 -15.12 -5.35
C ARG A 48 40.10 -15.55 -6.49
N GLY A 49 39.38 -14.59 -7.07
CA GLY A 49 38.43 -14.86 -8.16
C GLY A 49 37.03 -15.28 -7.70
N LEU A 50 36.75 -15.37 -6.41
CA LEU A 50 35.39 -15.54 -5.89
C LEU A 50 34.87 -14.18 -5.41
N SER A 51 33.68 -13.78 -5.85
CA SER A 51 32.98 -12.58 -5.39
C SER A 51 31.66 -12.96 -4.70
N VAL A 52 31.37 -12.31 -3.57
CA VAL A 52 30.10 -12.46 -2.85
C VAL A 52 29.48 -11.08 -2.71
N GLY A 53 28.27 -10.91 -3.26
CA GLY A 53 27.51 -9.66 -3.21
C GLY A 53 26.18 -9.84 -2.48
N GLY A 54 25.76 -8.79 -1.78
CA GLY A 54 24.45 -8.70 -1.15
C GLY A 54 23.57 -7.68 -1.85
N LYS A 55 22.31 -8.04 -2.11
CA LYS A 55 21.28 -7.11 -2.57
C LYS A 55 20.17 -6.99 -1.54
N SER A 56 19.74 -5.77 -1.28
CA SER A 56 18.53 -5.49 -0.50
C SER A 56 17.58 -4.71 -1.38
N GLU A 57 16.33 -5.10 -1.36
CA GLU A 57 15.27 -4.47 -2.11
C GLU A 57 14.13 -4.16 -1.15
N SER A 58 13.40 -3.09 -1.40
CA SER A 58 12.25 -2.73 -0.59
C SER A 58 11.21 -2.05 -1.47
N ALA A 59 9.95 -2.35 -1.23
CA ALA A 59 8.85 -1.65 -1.87
C ALA A 59 7.95 -1.04 -0.81
N TYR A 60 7.49 0.17 -1.08
CA TYR A 60 6.54 0.92 -0.30
C TYR A 60 5.33 1.25 -1.18
N LEU A 61 4.15 1.11 -0.60
CA LEU A 61 2.87 1.41 -1.25
C LEU A 61 1.96 2.09 -0.23
N ALA A 62 1.29 3.16 -0.62
CA ALA A 62 0.21 3.76 0.13
C ALA A 62 -1.08 3.76 -0.69
N ILE A 63 -2.19 3.39 -0.06
CA ILE A 63 -3.53 3.35 -0.65
C ILE A 63 -4.47 4.18 0.21
N ASP A 64 -5.14 5.14 -0.40
CA ASP A 64 -6.21 5.90 0.24
C ASP A 64 -7.56 5.24 -0.04
N LEU A 65 -8.18 4.73 1.03
CA LEU A 65 -9.49 4.10 1.02
C LEU A 65 -10.59 5.09 1.34
N ARG A 66 -11.74 4.93 0.67
CA ARG A 66 -12.98 5.66 0.94
C ARG A 66 -14.16 4.70 0.86
N VAL A 67 -14.94 4.65 1.93
CA VAL A 67 -16.20 3.91 2.01
C VAL A 67 -17.33 4.90 1.83
N ILE A 68 -18.15 4.68 0.81
CA ILE A 68 -19.23 5.59 0.42
C ILE A 68 -20.56 4.87 0.68
N ASP A 69 -21.47 5.50 1.42
CA ASP A 69 -22.83 5.02 1.58
C ASP A 69 -23.58 5.20 0.25
N THR A 70 -24.13 4.12 -0.31
CA THR A 70 -24.77 4.16 -1.63
C THR A 70 -26.17 4.78 -1.60
N THR A 71 -26.77 4.92 -0.42
CA THR A 71 -28.08 5.54 -0.19
C THR A 71 -27.97 7.06 -0.12
N THR A 72 -26.98 7.57 0.63
CA THR A 72 -26.79 9.03 0.81
C THR A 72 -25.77 9.64 -0.15
N GLY A 73 -24.81 8.84 -0.64
CA GLY A 73 -23.66 9.31 -1.41
C GLY A 73 -22.56 9.93 -0.56
N GLU A 74 -22.67 9.88 0.78
CA GLU A 74 -21.69 10.46 1.70
C GLU A 74 -20.54 9.48 2.00
N ILE A 75 -19.36 10.03 2.32
CA ILE A 75 -18.21 9.23 2.74
C ILE A 75 -18.41 8.83 4.21
N ALA A 76 -18.64 7.55 4.45
CA ALA A 76 -18.78 6.99 5.79
C ALA A 76 -17.43 6.84 6.50
N TYR A 77 -16.41 6.38 5.78
CA TYR A 77 -15.06 6.16 6.34
C TYR A 77 -13.99 6.51 5.31
N THR A 78 -12.84 6.99 5.80
CA THR A 78 -11.65 7.19 4.97
C THR A 78 -10.40 6.80 5.74
N ARG A 79 -9.46 6.16 5.04
CA ARG A 79 -8.24 5.68 5.66
C ARG A 79 -7.11 5.54 4.65
N THR A 80 -5.92 6.01 5.01
CA THR A 80 -4.69 5.67 4.30
C THR A 80 -4.10 4.40 4.89
N VAL A 81 -3.82 3.43 4.03
CA VAL A 81 -3.18 2.15 4.36
C VAL A 81 -1.83 2.08 3.68
N GLU A 82 -0.79 1.82 4.46
CA GLU A 82 0.59 1.76 3.99
C GLU A 82 1.13 0.33 4.11
N GLY A 83 1.71 -0.18 3.03
CA GLY A 83 2.37 -1.47 2.97
C GLY A 83 3.84 -1.29 2.64
N THR A 84 4.73 -1.81 3.50
CA THR A 84 6.17 -1.88 3.22
C THR A 84 6.60 -3.33 3.17
N SER A 85 7.36 -3.71 2.15
CA SER A 85 8.00 -5.01 2.06
C SER A 85 9.51 -4.84 1.90
N LYS A 86 10.25 -5.83 2.40
CA LYS A 86 11.71 -5.92 2.24
C LYS A 86 12.06 -7.28 1.66
N GLY A 87 12.94 -7.26 0.68
CA GLY A 87 13.58 -8.41 0.06
C GLY A 87 15.09 -8.36 0.29
N SER A 88 15.70 -9.53 0.33
CA SER A 88 17.15 -9.69 0.36
C SER A 88 17.53 -10.80 -0.60
N GLY A 89 18.61 -10.60 -1.34
CA GLY A 89 19.19 -11.59 -2.23
C GLY A 89 20.69 -11.68 -2.05
N ILE A 90 21.24 -12.83 -2.40
CA ILE A 90 22.68 -13.09 -2.37
C ILE A 90 23.12 -13.41 -3.79
N SER A 91 24.23 -12.82 -4.22
CA SER A 91 24.91 -13.14 -5.47
C SER A 91 26.29 -13.73 -5.19
N LEU A 92 26.62 -14.79 -5.92
CA LEU A 92 27.92 -15.45 -5.90
C LEU A 92 28.50 -15.40 -7.31
N GLY A 93 29.64 -14.74 -7.48
CA GLY A 93 30.37 -14.69 -8.74
C GLY A 93 31.68 -15.48 -8.66
N VAL A 94 32.04 -16.17 -9.74
CA VAL A 94 33.34 -16.84 -9.88
C VAL A 94 34.00 -16.32 -11.15
N HIS A 95 35.26 -15.91 -11.06
CA HIS A 95 36.10 -15.37 -12.11
C HIS A 95 37.45 -16.11 -12.11
N ARG A 96 37.77 -16.79 -13.21
CA ARG A 96 39.05 -17.49 -13.39
C ARG A 96 39.54 -17.37 -14.82
N GLY A 97 40.72 -16.77 -15.01
CA GLY A 97 41.42 -16.76 -16.31
C GLY A 97 40.71 -16.01 -17.44
N GLY A 98 39.97 -14.94 -17.13
CA GLY A 98 39.25 -14.12 -18.13
C GLY A 98 37.80 -14.55 -18.41
N PHE A 99 37.39 -15.73 -17.92
CA PHE A 99 35.98 -16.15 -17.90
C PHE A 99 35.42 -16.02 -16.48
N GLY A 100 34.17 -15.55 -16.38
CA GLY A 100 33.45 -15.53 -15.12
C GLY A 100 31.95 -15.70 -15.28
N GLY A 101 31.32 -16.31 -14.28
CA GLY A 101 29.88 -16.54 -14.21
C GLY A 101 29.35 -16.14 -12.83
N SER A 102 28.13 -15.62 -12.80
CA SER A 102 27.45 -15.22 -11.56
C SER A 102 26.16 -16.02 -11.36
N LEU A 103 25.99 -16.59 -10.17
CA LEU A 103 24.74 -17.16 -9.70
C LEU A 103 24.07 -16.17 -8.75
N ALA A 104 22.85 -15.75 -9.07
CA ALA A 104 22.04 -14.89 -8.22
C ALA A 104 20.84 -15.67 -7.70
N SER A 105 20.57 -15.59 -6.40
CA SER A 105 19.36 -16.12 -5.78
C SER A 105 18.57 -14.98 -5.14
N GLU A 106 17.29 -14.92 -5.48
CA GLU A 106 16.38 -13.86 -5.07
C GLU A 106 15.07 -14.46 -4.53
N ASN A 107 14.60 -13.93 -3.40
CA ASN A 107 13.38 -14.40 -2.74
C ASN A 107 12.20 -13.43 -2.95
N ASN A 108 11.44 -13.62 -4.04
CA ASN A 108 10.16 -12.98 -4.38
C ASN A 108 10.13 -11.43 -4.38
N THR A 109 9.61 -10.86 -5.47
CA THR A 109 9.58 -9.40 -5.72
C THR A 109 8.91 -8.63 -4.57
N PRO A 110 9.58 -7.61 -4.00
CA PRO A 110 9.05 -6.81 -2.89
C PRO A 110 7.69 -6.16 -3.23
N ALA A 111 7.51 -5.66 -4.45
CA ALA A 111 6.28 -4.96 -4.86
C ALA A 111 5.00 -5.78 -4.61
N GLY A 112 4.98 -7.05 -5.03
CA GLY A 112 3.81 -7.92 -4.86
C GLY A 112 3.50 -8.21 -3.38
N LYS A 113 4.54 -8.34 -2.54
CA LYS A 113 4.37 -8.47 -1.08
C LYS A 113 3.79 -7.21 -0.46
N ALA A 114 4.23 -6.03 -0.89
CA ALA A 114 3.73 -4.75 -0.38
C ALA A 114 2.25 -4.56 -0.73
N ILE A 115 1.86 -4.83 -1.97
CA ILE A 115 0.45 -4.77 -2.41
C ILE A 115 -0.41 -5.72 -1.59
N ARG A 116 0.00 -6.99 -1.44
CA ARG A 116 -0.77 -7.98 -0.68
C ARG A 116 -0.88 -7.59 0.79
N ALA A 117 0.20 -7.10 1.40
CA ALA A 117 0.18 -6.64 2.78
C ALA A 117 -0.76 -5.44 2.97
N ALA A 118 -0.73 -4.47 2.06
CA ALA A 118 -1.63 -3.31 2.10
C ALA A 118 -3.10 -3.74 1.93
N LEU A 119 -3.39 -4.70 1.05
CA LEU A 119 -4.76 -5.21 0.89
C LEU A 119 -5.27 -5.94 2.14
N VAL A 120 -4.42 -6.73 2.82
CA VAL A 120 -4.80 -7.40 4.07
C VAL A 120 -5.07 -6.37 5.17
N GLU A 121 -4.18 -5.39 5.35
CA GLU A 121 -4.39 -4.32 6.35
C GLU A 121 -5.64 -3.49 6.04
N ALA A 122 -5.94 -3.27 4.75
CA ALA A 122 -7.17 -2.60 4.31
C ALA A 122 -8.42 -3.40 4.67
N THR A 123 -8.44 -4.71 4.41
CA THR A 123 -9.59 -5.56 4.75
C THR A 123 -9.80 -5.68 6.25
N ASP A 124 -8.72 -5.80 7.02
CA ASP A 124 -8.81 -5.91 8.49
C ASP A 124 -9.32 -4.60 9.12
N TYR A 125 -8.92 -3.45 8.58
CA TYR A 125 -9.49 -2.16 8.98
C TYR A 125 -11.00 -2.08 8.67
N LEU A 126 -11.41 -2.48 7.46
CA LEU A 126 -12.81 -2.45 7.05
C LEU A 126 -13.67 -3.41 7.90
N GLU A 127 -13.16 -4.61 8.19
CA GLU A 127 -13.80 -5.54 9.12
C GLU A 127 -14.01 -4.86 10.50
N CYS A 128 -12.97 -4.21 11.00
CA CYS A 128 -13.00 -3.53 12.29
C CYS A 128 -14.09 -2.46 12.39
N VAL A 129 -14.14 -1.54 11.42
CA VAL A 129 -15.02 -0.37 11.46
C VAL A 129 -16.44 -0.65 10.95
N MET A 130 -16.61 -1.65 10.08
CA MET A 130 -17.92 -1.97 9.50
C MET A 130 -18.60 -3.16 10.18
N VAL A 131 -17.84 -4.16 10.64
CA VAL A 131 -18.39 -5.44 11.12
C VAL A 131 -18.22 -5.59 12.63
N THR A 132 -16.97 -5.63 13.13
CA THR A 132 -16.71 -5.90 14.55
C THR A 132 -17.16 -4.75 15.45
N GLN A 133 -16.91 -3.51 15.03
CA GLN A 133 -17.27 -2.26 15.72
C GLN A 133 -16.90 -2.24 17.22
N SER A 134 -15.85 -2.97 17.60
CA SER A 134 -15.41 -3.03 19.00
C SER A 134 -14.48 -1.86 19.31
N ARG A 135 -14.62 -1.29 20.51
CA ARG A 135 -13.75 -0.19 20.98
C ARG A 135 -12.27 -0.57 20.95
N ARG A 136 -11.93 -1.81 21.29
CA ARG A 136 -10.55 -2.30 21.29
C ARG A 136 -9.93 -2.21 19.89
N CYS A 137 -10.65 -2.71 18.90
CA CYS A 137 -10.16 -2.74 17.53
C CYS A 137 -10.06 -1.32 16.95
N MET A 138 -11.09 -0.48 17.14
CA MET A 138 -11.06 0.91 16.66
C MET A 138 -9.90 1.69 17.28
N ASN A 139 -9.70 1.60 18.60
CA ASN A 139 -8.59 2.27 19.29
C ASN A 139 -7.21 1.83 18.77
N GLU A 140 -7.04 0.55 18.39
CA GLU A 140 -5.78 0.06 17.82
C GLU A 140 -5.51 0.71 16.46
N TYR A 141 -6.53 0.78 15.60
CA TYR A 141 -6.42 1.41 14.29
C TYR A 141 -6.29 2.93 14.38
N ASP A 142 -6.96 3.60 15.30
CA ASP A 142 -6.79 5.04 15.53
C ASP A 142 -5.35 5.33 15.96
N ALA A 143 -4.83 4.58 16.94
CA ALA A 143 -3.44 4.71 17.37
C ALA A 143 -2.43 4.38 16.24
N LYS A 144 -2.76 3.46 15.32
CA LYS A 144 -1.96 3.22 14.11
C LYS A 144 -1.97 4.44 13.19
N ASP A 145 -3.11 5.13 13.02
CA ASP A 145 -3.21 6.32 12.17
C ASP A 145 -2.42 7.49 12.76
N ASP A 146 -2.53 7.69 14.07
CA ASP A 146 -1.82 8.75 14.77
C ASP A 146 -0.31 8.58 14.60
N ARG A 147 0.21 7.37 14.86
CA ARG A 147 1.63 7.05 14.61
C ARG A 147 2.06 7.31 13.18
N ARG A 148 1.19 7.01 12.21
CA ARG A 148 1.48 7.24 10.78
C ARG A 148 1.55 8.74 10.49
N ARG A 149 0.53 9.50 10.91
CA ARG A 149 0.49 10.97 10.75
C ARG A 149 1.66 11.65 11.43
N ASP A 150 2.04 11.20 12.61
CA ASP A 150 3.17 11.74 13.36
C ASP A 150 4.50 11.46 12.64
N LYS A 151 4.67 10.26 12.08
CA LYS A 151 5.83 9.96 11.21
C LYS A 151 5.85 10.83 9.96
N THR A 152 4.70 11.04 9.31
CA THR A 152 4.62 11.90 8.13
C THR A 152 4.93 13.37 8.47
N ARG A 153 4.38 13.88 9.58
CA ARG A 153 4.64 15.26 10.04
C ARG A 153 6.10 15.47 10.43
N SER A 154 6.67 14.54 11.18
CA SER A 154 8.08 14.61 11.60
C SER A 154 9.08 14.44 10.45
N ALA A 155 8.64 13.97 9.29
CA ALA A 155 9.48 13.83 8.10
C ALA A 155 9.53 15.10 7.24
N ILE A 156 8.80 16.17 7.60
CA ILE A 156 8.72 17.41 6.84
C ILE A 156 9.20 18.56 7.75
N ASP A 157 10.18 19.32 7.28
CA ASP A 157 10.48 20.64 7.85
C ASP A 157 9.39 21.60 7.36
N LEU A 158 8.49 22.00 8.26
CA LEU A 158 7.50 23.03 8.00
C LEU A 158 8.13 24.37 8.39
N ASP A 159 8.33 25.25 7.42
CA ASP A 159 8.66 26.65 7.70
C ASP A 159 7.43 27.30 8.37
N ASP A 160 7.57 27.71 9.63
CA ASP A 160 6.56 28.47 10.39
C ASP A 160 6.29 29.87 9.79
#